data_AF-E6TLZ3-F1
#
_entry.id   AF-E6TLZ3-F1
#
_cell.length_a   1.000
_cell.length_b   1.000
_cell.length_c   1.000
_cell.angle_alpha   90.00
_cell.angle_beta   90.00
_cell.angle_gamma   90.00
#
_symmetry.space_group_name_H-M   'P 1'
#
loop_
_entity.id
_entity.type
_entity.pdbx_description
1 polymer ?
#
loop_
_entity_poly.entity_id
_entity_poly.type
_entity_poly.pdbx_seq_one_letter_code
_entity_poly.pdbx_strand_id
1 'polypeptide(L)'
;MTAPTSWAGELRKIASTKAPPYNEPPSVVGRRKVIVAVVLLIGAALLGYSLSRPPGDETFIWLTLALAGVWAAGAFASGPLHMGYVCFRGRNQRPVITGTAIGLGLGAVFVLGALVVREIPGVNDYIRAVLQYSNAGPLYLIVFITVINGVAEEMFFRGAVYTSLLKFHPVIVSTALYVAATAATTGNPMLGFAAIILGTVCAFLRRATGGVLAPMLTHFFWGLVMVLALPPMFGV
;
A
#
# COMPACT_ATOMS: atom_id res chain seq x y z
N MET A 1 10.40 -6.09 -39.49
CA MET A 1 9.44 -6.73 -38.55
C MET A 1 10.19 -7.00 -37.26
N THR A 2 9.87 -6.32 -36.16
CA THR A 2 10.50 -6.57 -34.86
C THR A 2 10.02 -7.91 -34.32
N ALA A 3 10.94 -8.81 -33.95
CA ALA A 3 10.61 -10.11 -33.40
C ALA A 3 9.61 -9.99 -32.23
N PRO A 4 8.63 -10.92 -32.10
CA PRO A 4 7.73 -10.90 -30.96
C PRO A 4 8.55 -11.02 -29.69
N THR A 5 8.51 -9.98 -28.85
CA THR A 5 9.16 -10.02 -27.53
C THR A 5 8.58 -11.19 -26.76
N SER A 6 9.45 -12.08 -26.27
CA SER A 6 9.03 -13.15 -25.37
C SER A 6 8.32 -12.55 -24.16
N TRP A 7 7.39 -13.29 -23.57
CA TRP A 7 6.66 -12.87 -22.36
C TRP A 7 7.58 -12.34 -21.25
N ALA A 8 8.71 -13.01 -21.03
CA ALA A 8 9.73 -12.58 -20.07
C ALA A 8 10.37 -11.24 -20.44
N GLY A 9 10.65 -11.01 -21.73
CA GLY A 9 11.19 -9.74 -22.22
C GLY A 9 10.19 -8.58 -22.06
N GLU A 10 8.91 -8.85 -22.26
CA GLU A 10 7.84 -7.88 -22.09
C GLU A 10 7.62 -7.49 -20.61
N LEU A 11 7.61 -8.48 -19.71
CA LEU A 11 7.55 -8.24 -18.27
C LEU A 11 8.76 -7.46 -17.76
N ARG A 12 9.97 -7.80 -18.23
CA ARG A 12 11.19 -7.06 -17.89
C ARG A 12 11.15 -5.60 -18.39
N LYS A 13 10.59 -5.38 -19.58
CA LYS A 13 10.38 -4.04 -20.12
C LYS A 13 9.41 -3.23 -19.25
N ILE A 14 8.28 -3.82 -18.86
CA ILE A 14 7.31 -3.18 -17.97
C ILE A 14 7.97 -2.85 -16.62
N ALA A 15 8.68 -3.79 -16.01
CA ALA A 15 9.34 -3.59 -14.72
C ALA A 15 10.41 -2.49 -14.73
N SER A 16 11.14 -2.34 -15.84
CA SER A 16 12.18 -1.31 -15.98
C SER A 16 11.64 0.07 -16.37
N THR A 17 10.39 0.14 -16.82
CA THR A 17 9.76 1.37 -17.31
C THR A 17 9.73 2.46 -16.23
N LYS A 18 10.07 3.69 -16.64
CA LYS A 18 9.85 4.91 -15.88
C LYS A 18 8.79 5.71 -16.62
N ALA A 19 7.54 5.60 -16.18
CA ALA A 19 6.46 6.36 -16.80
C ALA A 19 6.76 7.87 -16.69
N PRO A 20 6.58 8.64 -17.78
CA PRO A 20 6.83 10.07 -17.74
C PRO A 20 5.90 10.74 -16.70
N PRO A 21 6.42 11.71 -15.93
CA PRO A 21 5.59 12.43 -14.98
C PRO A 21 4.53 13.26 -15.73
N TYR A 22 3.35 13.42 -15.11
CA TYR A 22 2.35 14.35 -15.63
C TYR A 22 2.83 15.79 -15.45
N ASN A 23 2.57 16.62 -16.46
CA ASN A 23 2.96 18.03 -16.44
C ASN A 23 1.98 18.83 -15.56
N GLU A 24 2.20 18.82 -14.25
CA GLU A 24 1.41 19.60 -13.29
C GLU A 24 1.96 21.04 -13.17
N PRO A 25 1.09 22.07 -13.10
CA PRO A 25 1.52 23.45 -12.88
C PRO A 25 2.32 23.61 -11.57
N PRO A 26 3.30 24.53 -11.50
CA PRO A 26 4.09 24.74 -10.28
C PRO A 26 3.26 25.04 -9.03
N SER A 27 2.13 25.74 -9.17
CA SER A 27 1.19 26.04 -8.09
C SER A 27 0.55 24.77 -7.50
N VAL A 28 0.22 23.79 -8.35
CA VAL A 28 -0.32 22.49 -7.92
C VAL A 28 0.75 21.70 -7.18
N VAL A 29 1.98 21.69 -7.69
CA VAL A 29 3.10 21.01 -7.03
C VAL A 29 3.40 21.62 -5.65
N GLY A 30 3.38 22.95 -5.53
CA GLY A 30 3.55 23.65 -4.26
C GLY A 30 2.46 23.31 -3.25
N ARG A 31 1.19 23.41 -3.67
CA ARG A 31 0.03 23.03 -2.85
C ARG A 31 0.10 21.57 -2.40
N ARG A 32 0.47 20.66 -3.32
CA ARG A 32 0.61 19.23 -3.05
C ARG A 32 1.61 18.97 -1.92
N LYS A 33 2.77 19.63 -1.92
CA LYS A 33 3.78 19.47 -0.86
C LYS A 33 3.26 19.90 0.51
N VAL A 34 2.58 21.05 0.58
CA VAL A 34 2.01 21.56 1.84
C VAL A 34 0.95 20.62 2.37
N ILE A 35 0.00 20.21 1.53
CA ILE A 35 -1.08 19.29 1.93
C ILE A 35 -0.51 17.94 2.37
N VAL A 36 0.45 17.39 1.62
CA VAL A 36 1.11 16.13 1.99
C VAL A 36 1.77 16.24 3.36
N ALA A 37 2.52 17.32 3.63
CA ALA A 37 3.16 17.51 4.92
C ALA A 37 2.15 17.60 6.07
N VAL A 38 1.08 18.40 5.91
CA VAL A 38 0.02 18.55 6.92
C VAL A 38 -0.70 17.22 7.17
N VAL A 39 -1.08 16.52 6.11
CA VAL A 39 -1.81 15.24 6.22
C VAL A 39 -0.92 14.16 6.81
N LEU A 40 0.37 14.12 6.50
CA LEU A 40 1.32 13.21 7.16
C LEU A 40 1.37 13.44 8.68
N LEU A 41 1.40 14.70 9.12
CA LEU A 41 1.40 15.02 10.55
C LEU A 41 0.09 14.60 11.22
N ILE A 42 -1.06 14.88 10.59
CA ILE A 42 -2.38 14.49 11.09
C ILE A 42 -2.48 12.96 11.16
N GLY A 43 -2.10 12.27 10.08
CA GLY A 43 -2.15 10.82 10.00
C GLY A 43 -1.21 10.14 11.00
N ALA A 44 -0.01 10.68 11.21
CA ALA A 44 0.91 10.19 12.24
C ALA A 44 0.34 10.35 13.66
N ALA A 45 -0.27 11.51 13.96
CA ALA A 45 -0.91 11.76 15.25
C ALA A 45 -2.12 10.83 15.48
N LEU A 46 -2.97 10.66 14.45
CA LEU A 46 -4.15 9.80 14.53
C LEU A 46 -3.77 8.32 14.67
N LEU A 47 -2.76 7.87 13.93
CA LEU A 47 -2.26 6.50 14.01
C LEU A 47 -1.62 6.22 15.37
N GLY A 48 -0.81 7.14 15.90
CA GLY A 48 -0.27 7.04 17.26
C GLY A 48 -1.36 7.01 18.33
N TYR A 49 -2.42 7.81 18.17
CA TYR A 49 -3.58 7.78 19.07
C TYR A 49 -4.36 6.47 18.97
N SER A 50 -4.58 5.94 17.75
CA SER A 50 -5.28 4.67 17.54
C SER A 50 -4.59 3.49 18.20
N LEU A 51 -3.26 3.51 18.27
CA LEU A 51 -2.46 2.44 18.85
C LEU A 51 -2.25 2.57 20.37
N SER A 52 -2.58 3.73 20.94
CA SER A 52 -2.74 3.87 22.40
C SER A 52 -4.01 3.18 22.93
N ARG A 53 -4.91 2.75 22.03
CA ARG A 53 -6.15 2.08 22.38
C ARG A 53 -5.92 0.58 22.57
N PRO A 54 -6.52 -0.04 23.61
CA PRO A 54 -6.39 -1.47 23.84
C PRO A 54 -7.05 -2.29 22.71
N PRO A 55 -6.51 -3.46 22.35
CA PRO A 55 -7.16 -4.38 21.43
C PRO A 55 -8.58 -4.76 21.89
N GLY A 56 -9.56 -4.67 21.00
CA GLY A 56 -10.98 -4.94 21.30
C GLY A 56 -11.82 -3.71 21.66
N ASP A 57 -11.23 -2.52 21.67
CA ASP A 57 -11.96 -1.25 21.78
C ASP A 57 -12.66 -0.92 20.44
N GLU A 58 -13.99 -0.71 20.46
CA GLU A 58 -14.79 -0.36 19.28
C GLU A 58 -14.32 0.94 18.61
N THR A 59 -13.62 1.81 19.35
CA THR A 59 -13.03 3.04 18.79
C THR A 59 -11.95 2.75 17.76
N PHE A 60 -11.29 1.59 17.80
CA PHE A 60 -10.27 1.20 16.80
C PHE A 60 -10.84 1.17 15.37
N ILE A 61 -12.07 0.66 15.22
CA ILE A 61 -12.76 0.60 13.92
C ILE A 61 -12.97 2.02 13.37
N TRP A 62 -13.49 2.92 14.22
CA TRP A 62 -13.76 4.30 13.84
C TRP A 62 -12.48 5.08 13.57
N LEU A 63 -11.42 4.87 14.35
CA LEU A 63 -10.12 5.51 14.15
C LEU A 63 -9.43 5.04 12.87
N THR A 64 -9.54 3.75 12.54
CA THR A 64 -9.00 3.22 11.28
C THR A 64 -9.76 3.77 10.07
N LEU A 65 -11.09 3.85 10.15
CA LEU A 65 -11.91 4.49 9.11
C LEU A 65 -11.61 5.99 8.97
N ALA A 66 -11.44 6.70 10.09
CA ALA A 66 -11.04 8.10 10.10
C ALA A 66 -9.67 8.29 9.45
N LEU A 67 -8.72 7.40 9.73
CA LEU A 67 -7.39 7.42 9.13
C LEU A 67 -7.45 7.19 7.62
N ALA A 68 -8.21 6.20 7.16
CA ALA A 68 -8.46 5.99 5.74
C ALA A 68 -9.09 7.24 5.09
N GLY A 69 -10.03 7.89 5.79
CA GLY A 69 -10.63 9.17 5.38
C GLY A 69 -9.60 10.29 5.25
N VAL A 70 -8.69 10.45 6.22
CA VAL A 70 -7.61 11.43 6.21
C VAL A 70 -6.68 11.21 5.02
N TRP A 71 -6.28 9.96 4.75
CA TRP A 71 -5.44 9.64 3.60
C TRP A 71 -6.13 9.92 2.27
N ALA A 72 -7.38 9.46 2.11
CA ALA A 72 -8.13 9.66 0.87
C ALA A 72 -8.44 11.15 0.62
N ALA A 73 -8.91 11.87 1.63
CA ALA A 73 -9.21 13.31 1.53
C ALA A 73 -7.93 14.11 1.26
N GLY A 74 -6.84 13.79 1.96
CA GLY A 74 -5.54 14.39 1.71
C GLY A 74 -5.03 14.15 0.29
N ALA A 75 -5.26 12.95 -0.24
CA ALA A 75 -4.90 12.61 -1.62
C ALA A 75 -5.65 13.48 -2.63
N PHE A 76 -6.98 13.59 -2.51
CA PHE A 76 -7.80 14.41 -3.40
C PHE A 76 -7.53 15.92 -3.26
N ALA A 77 -7.35 16.41 -2.03
CA ALA A 77 -7.02 17.81 -1.78
C ALA A 77 -5.66 18.20 -2.37
N SER A 78 -4.70 17.26 -2.37
CA SER A 78 -3.34 17.51 -2.84
C SER A 78 -3.26 17.79 -4.35
N GLY A 79 -4.16 17.23 -5.17
CA GLY A 79 -4.17 17.37 -6.63
C GLY A 79 -4.66 16.13 -7.36
N PRO A 80 -4.62 16.11 -8.70
CA PRO A 80 -5.15 15.01 -9.50
C PRO A 80 -4.46 13.69 -9.17
N LEU A 81 -5.25 12.62 -9.08
CA LEU A 81 -4.80 11.24 -8.93
C LEU A 81 -4.89 10.54 -10.29
N HIS A 82 -3.73 10.17 -10.80
CA HIS A 82 -3.63 9.56 -12.11
C HIS A 82 -3.72 8.04 -11.99
N MET A 83 -4.61 7.42 -12.75
CA MET A 83 -4.81 5.95 -12.72
C MET A 83 -3.73 5.17 -13.47
N GLY A 84 -2.96 5.83 -14.34
CA GLY A 84 -1.84 5.20 -15.06
C GLY A 84 -2.29 4.24 -16.16
N TYR A 85 -1.29 3.70 -16.86
CA TYR A 85 -1.43 2.77 -17.96
C TYR A 85 -0.19 1.88 -18.06
N VAL A 86 -0.37 0.65 -18.55
CA VAL A 86 0.71 -0.27 -18.89
C VAL A 86 0.67 -0.53 -20.39
N CYS A 87 1.84 -0.47 -21.04
CA CYS A 87 1.97 -0.84 -22.44
C CYS A 87 2.18 -2.36 -22.52
N PHE A 88 1.15 -3.09 -22.94
CA PHE A 88 1.19 -4.53 -23.11
C PHE A 88 0.77 -4.87 -24.54
N ARG A 89 1.61 -5.64 -25.23
CA ARG A 89 1.52 -5.99 -26.65
C ARG A 89 1.30 -4.79 -27.57
N GLY A 90 1.99 -3.69 -27.27
CA GLY A 90 1.91 -2.44 -28.01
C GLY A 90 0.62 -1.63 -27.78
N ARG A 91 -0.25 -2.05 -26.85
CA ARG A 91 -1.48 -1.33 -26.48
C ARG A 91 -1.37 -0.79 -25.06
N ASN A 92 -1.79 0.46 -24.86
CA ASN A 92 -1.91 1.03 -23.52
C ASN A 92 -3.22 0.56 -22.90
N GLN A 93 -3.13 -0.17 -21.79
CA GLN A 93 -4.29 -0.67 -21.04
C GLN A 93 -4.24 -0.17 -19.60
N ARG A 94 -5.40 -0.10 -18.94
CA ARG A 94 -5.45 0.11 -17.50
C ARG A 94 -4.78 -1.07 -16.79
N PRO A 95 -3.90 -0.83 -15.80
CA PRO A 95 -3.11 -1.89 -15.20
C PRO A 95 -3.91 -2.69 -14.14
N VAL A 96 -5.14 -3.08 -14.48
CA VAL A 96 -6.03 -3.83 -13.59
C VAL A 96 -5.48 -5.23 -13.34
N ILE A 97 -5.26 -5.98 -14.43
CA ILE A 97 -4.72 -7.35 -14.36
C ILE A 97 -3.34 -7.34 -13.71
N THR A 98 -2.48 -6.37 -14.04
CA THR A 98 -1.14 -6.25 -13.46
C THR A 98 -1.19 -6.05 -11.94
N GLY A 99 -2.01 -5.10 -11.45
CA GLY A 99 -2.15 -4.84 -10.02
C GLY A 99 -2.75 -6.04 -9.28
N THR A 100 -3.82 -6.63 -9.80
CA THR A 100 -4.46 -7.80 -9.20
C THR A 100 -3.52 -9.02 -9.15
N ALA A 101 -2.85 -9.34 -10.26
CA ALA A 101 -1.95 -10.49 -10.32
C ALA A 101 -0.75 -10.34 -9.38
N ILE A 102 -0.19 -9.13 -9.27
CA ILE A 102 0.92 -8.86 -8.34
C ILE A 102 0.43 -8.87 -6.89
N GLY A 103 -0.76 -8.34 -6.59
CA GLY A 103 -1.36 -8.40 -5.25
C GLY A 103 -1.58 -9.84 -4.79
N LEU A 104 -2.19 -10.68 -5.63
CA LEU A 104 -2.40 -12.10 -5.34
C LEU A 104 -1.08 -12.87 -5.22
N GLY A 105 -0.14 -12.64 -6.14
CA GLY A 105 1.18 -13.27 -6.10
C GLY A 105 1.97 -12.90 -4.85
N LEU A 106 1.94 -11.63 -4.47
CA LEU A 106 2.55 -11.15 -3.23
C LEU A 106 1.87 -11.74 -2.00
N GLY A 107 0.54 -11.82 -2.00
CA GLY A 107 -0.23 -12.48 -0.95
C GLY A 107 0.16 -13.95 -0.79
N ALA A 108 0.30 -14.69 -1.90
CA ALA A 108 0.77 -16.07 -1.89
C ALA A 108 2.18 -16.21 -1.32
N VAL A 109 3.11 -15.32 -1.68
CA VAL A 109 4.47 -15.30 -1.10
C VAL A 109 4.42 -15.08 0.42
N PHE A 110 3.57 -14.18 0.90
CA PHE A 110 3.39 -13.94 2.33
C PHE A 110 2.77 -15.14 3.06
N VAL A 111 1.79 -15.82 2.45
CA VAL A 111 1.20 -17.05 2.99
C VAL A 111 2.24 -18.17 3.08
N LEU A 112 3.07 -18.34 2.04
CA LEU A 112 4.17 -19.31 2.08
C LEU A 112 5.21 -18.94 3.14
N GLY A 113 5.54 -17.65 3.27
CA GLY A 113 6.41 -17.15 4.33
C GLY A 113 5.84 -17.40 5.72
N ALA A 114 4.53 -17.19 5.90
CA ALA A 114 3.78 -17.43 7.13
C ALA A 114 3.93 -18.88 7.62
N LEU A 115 3.91 -19.86 6.71
CA LEU A 115 4.13 -21.27 7.04
C LEU A 115 5.52 -21.55 7.64
N VAL A 116 6.52 -20.75 7.29
CA VAL A 116 7.88 -20.87 7.83
C VAL A 116 7.99 -20.10 9.15
N VAL A 117 7.56 -18.84 9.17
CA VAL A 117 7.75 -17.97 10.35
C VAL A 117 6.87 -18.36 11.54
N ARG A 118 5.75 -19.06 11.33
CA ARG A 118 4.93 -19.60 12.42
C ARG A 118 5.70 -20.60 13.31
N GLU A 119 6.74 -21.24 12.77
CA GLU A 119 7.57 -22.22 13.48
C GLU A 119 8.71 -21.54 14.27
N ILE A 120 8.89 -20.22 14.13
CA ILE A 120 9.95 -19.45 14.79
C ILE A 120 9.39 -18.79 16.06
N PRO A 121 9.79 -19.21 17.27
CA PRO A 121 9.38 -18.59 18.53
C PRO A 121 9.75 -17.10 18.57
N GLY A 122 8.88 -16.24 19.11
CA GLY A 122 9.05 -14.79 19.12
C GLY A 122 8.54 -14.08 17.86
N VAL A 123 8.82 -14.60 16.65
CA VAL A 123 8.27 -14.04 15.40
C VAL A 123 6.77 -14.30 15.30
N ASN A 124 6.36 -15.52 15.65
CA ASN A 124 4.96 -15.93 15.72
C ASN A 124 4.14 -15.00 16.65
N ASP A 125 4.70 -14.59 17.79
CA ASP A 125 4.01 -13.74 18.76
C ASP A 125 3.73 -12.34 18.20
N TYR A 126 4.69 -11.75 17.49
CA TYR A 126 4.48 -10.46 16.80
C TYR A 126 3.39 -10.56 15.73
N ILE A 127 3.30 -11.67 15.00
CA ILE A 127 2.27 -11.86 13.97
C ILE A 127 0.89 -12.04 14.62
N ARG A 128 0.80 -12.89 15.64
CA ARG A 128 -0.46 -13.11 16.38
C ARG A 128 -1.00 -11.83 17.00
N ALA A 129 -0.13 -10.98 17.57
CA ALA A 129 -0.52 -9.69 18.15
C ALA A 129 -1.21 -8.77 17.12
N VAL A 130 -0.81 -8.84 15.85
CA VAL A 130 -1.44 -8.07 14.76
C VAL A 130 -2.74 -8.74 14.30
N LEU A 131 -2.71 -10.06 14.12
CA LEU A 131 -3.86 -10.80 13.64
C LEU A 131 -5.02 -10.80 14.64
N GLN A 132 -4.77 -10.61 15.93
CA GLN A 132 -5.82 -10.44 16.95
C GLN A 132 -6.76 -9.25 16.67
N TYR A 133 -6.30 -8.20 15.98
CA TYR A 133 -7.18 -7.09 15.58
C TYR A 133 -8.24 -7.52 14.57
N SER A 134 -8.08 -8.67 13.89
CA SER A 134 -9.11 -9.24 13.03
C SER A 134 -10.33 -9.78 13.80
N ASN A 135 -10.22 -9.91 15.12
CA ASN A 135 -11.33 -10.31 16.01
C ASN A 135 -12.05 -9.11 16.65
N ALA A 136 -11.68 -7.87 16.29
CA ALA A 136 -12.31 -6.67 16.83
C ALA A 136 -13.76 -6.45 16.35
N GLY A 137 -14.23 -7.24 15.38
CA GLY A 137 -15.59 -7.16 14.88
C GLY A 137 -15.91 -8.28 13.88
N PRO A 138 -17.11 -8.26 13.28
CA PRO A 138 -17.49 -9.24 12.29
C PRO A 138 -16.52 -9.27 11.10
N LEU A 139 -16.20 -10.46 10.58
CA LEU A 139 -15.22 -10.64 9.51
C LEU A 139 -15.46 -9.73 8.30
N TYR A 140 -16.71 -9.54 7.87
CA TYR A 140 -17.05 -8.67 6.74
C TYR A 140 -16.64 -7.21 6.98
N LEU A 141 -16.74 -6.73 8.22
CA LEU A 141 -16.39 -5.37 8.60
C LEU A 141 -14.88 -5.19 8.61
N ILE A 142 -14.15 -6.17 9.17
CA ILE A 142 -12.68 -6.17 9.18
C ILE A 142 -12.14 -6.22 7.75
N VAL A 143 -12.67 -7.12 6.91
CA VAL A 143 -12.31 -7.21 5.49
C VAL A 143 -12.52 -5.88 4.79
N PHE A 144 -13.69 -5.25 5.01
CA PHE A 144 -14.00 -3.94 4.43
C PHE A 144 -12.99 -2.87 4.85
N ILE A 145 -12.68 -2.77 6.15
CA ILE A 145 -11.74 -1.81 6.71
C ILE A 145 -10.32 -2.04 6.17
N THR A 146 -9.85 -3.28 6.14
CA THR A 146 -8.53 -3.65 5.61
C THR A 146 -8.39 -3.20 4.16
N VAL A 147 -9.39 -3.51 3.34
CA VAL A 147 -9.39 -3.17 1.92
C VAL A 147 -9.45 -1.67 1.69
N ILE A 148 -10.36 -0.95 2.36
CA ILE A 148 -10.52 0.49 2.13
C ILE A 148 -9.32 1.27 2.64
N ASN A 149 -8.71 0.84 3.75
CA ASN A 149 -7.50 1.45 4.26
C ASN A 149 -6.33 1.25 3.29
N GLY A 150 -6.14 0.02 2.77
CA GLY A 150 -5.11 -0.23 1.76
C GLY A 150 -5.27 0.62 0.50
N VAL A 151 -6.51 0.81 0.03
CA VAL A 151 -6.78 1.71 -1.11
C VAL A 151 -6.45 3.16 -0.76
N ALA A 152 -6.89 3.66 0.39
CA ALA A 152 -6.65 5.03 0.83
C ALA A 152 -5.16 5.33 1.04
N GLU A 153 -4.42 4.38 1.62
CA GLU A 153 -2.96 4.46 1.76
C GLU A 153 -2.28 4.61 0.39
N GLU A 154 -2.66 3.81 -0.61
CA GLU A 154 -2.05 3.93 -1.94
C GLU A 154 -2.42 5.23 -2.66
N MET A 155 -3.64 5.74 -2.46
CA MET A 155 -4.03 7.07 -2.94
C MET A 155 -3.13 8.16 -2.36
N PHE A 156 -2.80 8.08 -1.07
CA PHE A 156 -1.97 9.08 -0.41
C PHE A 156 -0.47 8.87 -0.67
N PHE A 157 0.08 7.70 -0.35
CA PHE A 157 1.52 7.42 -0.44
C PHE A 157 2.01 7.30 -1.89
N ARG A 158 1.28 6.58 -2.76
CA ARG A 158 1.68 6.38 -4.18
C ARG A 158 1.06 7.42 -5.10
N GLY A 159 0.01 8.10 -4.67
CA GLY A 159 -0.56 9.26 -5.34
C GLY A 159 0.12 10.55 -4.89
N ALA A 160 -0.33 11.11 -3.77
CA ALA A 160 0.06 12.44 -3.31
C ALA A 160 1.56 12.56 -2.95
N VAL A 161 2.05 11.71 -2.05
CA VAL A 161 3.44 11.73 -1.56
C VAL A 161 4.41 11.45 -2.70
N TYR A 162 4.24 10.34 -3.42
CA TYR A 162 5.10 9.99 -4.57
C TYR A 162 5.15 11.11 -5.62
N THR A 163 4.01 11.72 -5.94
CA THR A 163 3.94 12.80 -6.94
C THR A 163 4.64 14.08 -6.45
N SER A 164 4.57 14.38 -5.15
CA SER A 164 5.31 15.52 -4.56
C SER A 164 6.83 15.34 -4.59
N LEU A 165 7.30 14.09 -4.68
CA LEU A 165 8.70 13.68 -4.61
C LEU A 165 9.29 13.29 -5.97
N LEU A 166 8.64 13.57 -7.10
CA LEU A 166 9.09 13.14 -8.43
C LEU A 166 10.55 13.54 -8.75
N LYS A 167 11.06 14.62 -8.16
CA LYS A 167 12.43 15.12 -8.32
C LYS A 167 13.44 14.57 -7.28
N PHE A 168 12.97 13.88 -6.24
CA PHE A 168 13.77 13.48 -5.07
C PHE A 168 13.58 11.99 -4.73
N HIS A 169 14.08 11.10 -5.60
CA HIS A 169 14.06 9.65 -5.37
C HIS A 169 12.70 9.10 -4.88
N PRO A 170 11.61 9.29 -5.65
CA PRO A 170 10.24 9.09 -5.16
C PRO A 170 9.97 7.67 -4.67
N VAL A 171 10.60 6.66 -5.27
CA VAL A 171 10.46 5.26 -4.84
C VAL A 171 10.98 5.06 -3.42
N ILE A 172 12.19 5.53 -3.13
CA ILE A 172 12.85 5.32 -1.84
C ILE A 172 12.15 6.14 -0.76
N VAL A 173 11.93 7.43 -1.03
CA VAL A 173 11.41 8.34 0.00
C VAL A 173 9.94 8.05 0.33
N SER A 174 9.09 7.74 -0.66
CA SER A 174 7.70 7.35 -0.37
C SER A 174 7.62 6.03 0.40
N THR A 175 8.48 5.07 0.07
CA THR A 175 8.56 3.79 0.80
C THR A 175 9.08 4.00 2.22
N ALA A 176 10.10 4.81 2.41
CA ALA A 176 10.63 5.14 3.73
C ALA A 176 9.58 5.85 4.61
N LEU A 177 8.82 6.80 4.05
CA LEU A 177 7.71 7.45 4.76
C LEU A 177 6.58 6.47 5.09
N TYR A 178 6.25 5.56 4.16
CA TYR A 178 5.25 4.51 4.39
C TYR A 178 5.67 3.54 5.51
N VAL A 179 6.92 3.08 5.47
CA VAL A 179 7.51 2.20 6.48
C VAL A 179 7.62 2.94 7.81
N ALA A 180 8.04 4.19 7.84
CA ALA A 180 8.07 4.98 9.07
C ALA A 180 6.66 5.15 9.65
N ALA A 181 5.68 5.51 8.82
CA ALA A 181 4.29 5.63 9.23
C ALA A 181 3.73 4.31 9.76
N THR A 182 4.10 3.17 9.20
CA THR A 182 3.57 1.86 9.61
C THR A 182 4.35 1.25 10.78
N ALA A 183 5.67 1.17 10.68
CA ALA A 183 6.53 0.49 11.65
C ALA A 183 6.75 1.32 12.92
N ALA A 184 7.01 2.62 12.78
CA ALA A 184 7.31 3.46 13.94
C ALA A 184 6.08 3.69 14.82
N THR A 185 4.89 3.63 14.24
CA THR A 185 3.65 3.79 14.99
C THR A 185 3.20 2.48 15.63
N THR A 186 3.18 1.39 14.88
CA THR A 186 2.70 0.08 15.37
C THR A 186 3.65 -0.59 16.36
N GLY A 187 4.92 -0.20 16.37
CA GLY A 187 5.95 -0.82 17.21
C GLY A 187 6.21 -2.30 16.88
N ASN A 188 5.57 -2.83 15.82
CA ASN A 188 5.64 -4.22 15.45
C ASN A 188 6.65 -4.42 14.30
N PRO A 189 7.77 -5.12 14.55
CA PRO A 189 8.80 -5.35 13.53
C PRO A 189 8.28 -6.07 12.29
N MET A 190 7.29 -6.97 12.43
CA MET A 190 6.73 -7.73 11.32
C MET A 190 5.84 -6.87 10.41
N LEU A 191 5.14 -5.88 10.98
CA LEU A 191 4.44 -4.88 10.17
C LEU A 191 5.43 -3.99 9.41
N GLY A 192 6.55 -3.63 10.02
CA GLY A 192 7.63 -2.92 9.31
C GLY A 192 8.21 -3.74 8.16
N PHE A 193 8.48 -5.03 8.38
CA PHE A 193 8.94 -5.94 7.34
C PHE A 193 7.93 -6.06 6.18
N ALA A 194 6.65 -6.27 6.49
CA ALA A 194 5.59 -6.30 5.50
C ALA A 194 5.50 -4.98 4.72
N ALA A 195 5.57 -3.85 5.44
CA ALA A 195 5.50 -2.51 4.88
C ALA A 195 6.69 -2.21 3.95
N ILE A 196 7.88 -2.75 4.21
CA ILE A 196 9.03 -2.58 3.30
C ILE A 196 8.75 -3.29 1.97
N ILE A 197 8.28 -4.53 2.01
CA ILE A 197 8.07 -5.34 0.80
C ILE A 197 6.90 -4.76 -0.02
N LEU A 198 5.72 -4.64 0.59
CA LEU A 198 4.54 -4.06 -0.07
C LEU A 198 4.81 -2.61 -0.52
N GLY A 199 5.41 -1.85 0.40
CA GLY A 199 6.15 -0.60 0.20
C GLY A 199 6.74 -0.43 -1.18
N THR A 200 7.78 -1.24 -1.37
CA THR A 200 8.66 -1.27 -2.52
C THR A 200 7.92 -1.73 -3.78
N VAL A 201 7.12 -2.79 -3.70
CA VAL A 201 6.35 -3.32 -4.84
C VAL A 201 5.37 -2.26 -5.37
N CYS A 202 4.58 -1.64 -4.50
CA CYS A 202 3.65 -0.57 -4.87
C CYS A 202 4.38 0.65 -5.45
N ALA A 203 5.53 1.03 -4.90
CA ALA A 203 6.33 2.14 -5.43
C ALA A 203 6.89 1.84 -6.83
N PHE A 204 7.35 0.61 -7.09
CA PHE A 204 7.77 0.19 -8.42
C PHE A 204 6.60 0.12 -9.41
N LEU A 205 5.43 -0.34 -8.97
CA LEU A 205 4.23 -0.35 -9.81
C LEU A 205 3.79 1.06 -10.18
N ARG A 206 3.84 2.00 -9.23
CA ARG A 206 3.57 3.41 -9.48
C ARG A 206 4.55 4.01 -10.50
N ARG A 207 5.82 3.63 -10.44
CA ARG A 207 6.86 4.03 -11.40
C ARG A 207 6.62 3.44 -12.79
N ALA A 208 6.30 2.15 -12.87
CA ALA A 208 6.13 1.43 -14.13
C ALA A 208 4.85 1.84 -14.87
N THR A 209 3.75 2.04 -14.15
CA THR A 209 2.43 2.35 -14.73
C THR A 209 2.12 3.83 -14.79
N GLY A 210 2.87 4.66 -14.07
CA GLY A 210 2.60 6.08 -13.99
C GLY A 210 1.34 6.43 -13.19
N GLY A 211 0.70 5.50 -12.48
CA GLY A 211 -0.50 5.82 -11.71
C GLY A 211 -0.74 4.95 -10.48
N VAL A 212 -1.80 5.27 -9.75
CA VAL A 212 -2.15 4.66 -8.46
C VAL A 212 -3.00 3.40 -8.59
N LEU A 213 -3.58 3.10 -9.76
CA LEU A 213 -4.48 1.96 -9.91
C LEU A 213 -3.81 0.62 -9.63
N ALA A 214 -2.61 0.40 -10.19
CA ALA A 214 -1.89 -0.86 -9.96
C ALA A 214 -1.47 -1.03 -8.48
N PRO A 215 -0.89 -0.02 -7.81
CA PRO A 215 -0.67 -0.05 -6.36
C PRO A 215 -1.95 -0.33 -5.55
N MET A 216 -3.05 0.41 -5.81
CA MET A 216 -4.32 0.24 -5.09
C MET A 216 -4.84 -1.19 -5.19
N LEU A 217 -4.84 -1.77 -6.39
CA LEU A 217 -5.28 -3.15 -6.59
C LEU A 217 -4.31 -4.16 -5.96
N THR A 218 -2.99 -3.89 -6.02
CA THR A 218 -2.00 -4.74 -5.36
C THR A 218 -2.25 -4.80 -3.87
N HIS A 219 -2.41 -3.65 -3.23
CA HIS A 219 -2.67 -3.54 -1.80
C HIS A 219 -4.04 -4.15 -1.45
N PHE A 220 -5.08 -3.86 -2.23
CA PHE A 220 -6.42 -4.44 -2.06
C PHE A 220 -6.36 -5.97 -1.99
N PHE A 221 -5.80 -6.61 -3.02
CA PHE A 221 -5.81 -8.08 -3.10
C PHE A 221 -4.82 -8.70 -2.13
N TRP A 222 -3.66 -8.08 -1.91
CA TRP A 222 -2.73 -8.51 -0.87
C TRP A 222 -3.40 -8.48 0.51
N GLY A 223 -4.04 -7.36 0.87
CA GLY A 223 -4.72 -7.17 2.15
C GLY A 223 -5.87 -8.16 2.34
N LEU A 224 -6.63 -8.42 1.28
CA LEU A 224 -7.68 -9.45 1.27
C LEU A 224 -7.12 -10.85 1.57
N VAL A 225 -5.98 -11.21 0.96
CA VAL A 225 -5.32 -12.49 1.26
C VAL A 225 -4.82 -12.50 2.70
N MET A 226 -4.23 -11.41 3.20
CA MET A 226 -3.72 -11.35 4.57
C MET A 226 -4.83 -11.54 5.61
N VAL A 227 -5.95 -10.83 5.47
CA VAL A 227 -7.05 -10.88 6.43
C VAL A 227 -7.84 -12.20 6.38
N LEU A 228 -7.93 -12.84 5.21
CA LEU A 228 -8.69 -14.10 5.07
C LEU A 228 -7.86 -15.35 5.33
N ALA A 229 -6.57 -15.36 4.97
CA ALA A 229 -5.74 -16.55 5.05
C ALA A 229 -4.91 -16.62 6.35
N LEU A 230 -4.37 -15.50 6.83
CA LEU A 230 -3.43 -15.56 7.96
C LEU A 230 -4.11 -15.88 9.30
N PRO A 231 -5.23 -15.25 9.72
CA PRO A 231 -5.80 -15.55 11.03
C PRO A 231 -6.08 -17.06 11.26
N PRO A 232 -6.74 -17.77 10.32
CA PRO A 232 -6.94 -19.22 10.45
C PRO A 232 -5.63 -20.02 10.53
N MET A 233 -4.58 -19.62 9.79
CA MET A 233 -3.28 -20.30 9.81
C MET A 233 -2.54 -20.16 11.14
N PHE A 234 -2.78 -19.07 11.86
CA PHE A 234 -2.21 -18.80 13.18
C PHE A 234 -3.16 -19.18 14.32
N GLY A 235 -4.35 -19.70 14.02
CA GLY A 235 -5.34 -20.13 15.02
C GLY A 235 -5.87 -18.97 15.86
N VAL A 236 -6.04 -17.80 15.23
CA VAL A 236 -6.63 -16.59 15.81
C VAL A 236 -7.85 -16.16 15.01
#